data_AF-A0A0K8RRQ1-F1
#
_entry.id   AF-A0A0K8RRQ1-F1
#
_cell.length_a   1.000
_cell.length_b   1.000
_cell.length_c   1.000
_cell.angle_alpha   90.00
_cell.angle_beta   90.00
_cell.angle_gamma   90.00
#
_symmetry.space_group_name_H-M   'P 1'
#
loop_
_entity.id
_entity.type
_entity.pdbx_description
1 polymer ?
#
loop_
_entity_poly.entity_id
_entity_poly.type
_entity_poly.pdbx_seq_one_letter_code
_entity_poly.pdbx_strand_id
1 'polypeptide(L)'
;MLGSGAGKAIGRFANKCAKYWQVTSQRRQQHLGSIRQSRNIGVGGYSLLAIPVATFALGTWQVQRRKWKLQLIDELSRKTELPPVDLPESLSELSSMEYQRVRVVGTFDHAREVYVSPRSLIQPGDGEKQSGGLLSSASQTGALVITPFKLADRDVSILVNRGWVPRAKTVPESRAQGQIEGEVQLTGIVRRPEKRPPLGPKEGHSGTFWHYKDIEGMARFRDVAPVLIDADSASTV
;
A
#
# COMPACT_ATOMS: atom_id res chain seq x y z
N MET A 1 46.51 -75.79 -74.61
CA MET A 1 45.76 -74.51 -74.58
C MET A 1 44.29 -74.82 -74.37
N LEU A 2 43.71 -74.41 -73.24
CA LEU A 2 42.28 -74.27 -72.88
C LEU A 2 42.28 -74.14 -71.33
N GLY A 3 42.08 -73.00 -70.67
CA GLY A 3 41.56 -71.72 -71.12
C GLY A 3 40.55 -71.19 -70.10
N SER A 4 41.04 -70.79 -68.92
CA SER A 4 40.57 -69.62 -68.14
C SER A 4 39.10 -69.18 -68.33
N GLY A 5 38.14 -69.97 -67.82
CA GLY A 5 36.70 -69.67 -67.95
C GLY A 5 35.96 -69.42 -66.63
N ALA A 6 36.36 -70.06 -65.53
CA ALA A 6 35.55 -70.10 -64.30
C ALA A 6 35.69 -68.86 -63.40
N GLY A 7 36.87 -68.20 -63.38
CA GLY A 7 37.12 -67.06 -62.48
C GLY A 7 36.35 -65.78 -62.81
N LYS A 8 35.99 -65.57 -64.09
CA LYS A 8 35.29 -64.34 -64.54
C LYS A 8 33.79 -64.34 -64.27
N ALA A 9 33.18 -65.50 -64.00
CA ALA A 9 31.76 -65.60 -63.69
C ALA A 9 31.48 -65.29 -62.21
N ILE A 10 32.32 -65.80 -61.31
CA ILE A 10 32.19 -65.62 -59.86
C ILE A 10 32.44 -64.15 -59.47
N GLY A 11 33.46 -63.50 -60.06
CA GLY A 11 33.72 -62.08 -59.82
C GLY A 11 32.61 -61.13 -60.31
N ARG A 12 31.89 -61.51 -61.38
CA ARG A 12 30.75 -60.72 -61.89
C ARG A 12 29.49 -60.87 -61.03
N PHE A 13 29.29 -62.03 -60.39
CA PHE A 13 28.18 -62.24 -59.46
C PHE A 13 28.40 -61.51 -58.14
N ALA A 14 29.62 -61.57 -57.58
CA ALA A 14 29.99 -60.85 -56.37
C ALA A 14 29.84 -59.32 -56.54
N ASN A 15 30.28 -58.76 -57.68
CA ASN A 15 30.09 -57.34 -57.97
C ASN A 15 28.62 -56.95 -58.16
N LYS A 16 27.77 -57.81 -58.74
CA LYS A 16 26.32 -57.55 -58.82
C LYS A 16 25.67 -57.57 -57.45
N CYS A 17 26.02 -58.52 -56.58
CA CYS A 17 25.51 -58.60 -55.21
C CYS A 17 25.97 -57.41 -54.36
N ALA A 18 27.23 -56.97 -54.47
CA ALA A 18 27.75 -55.78 -53.78
C ALA A 18 27.05 -54.49 -54.23
N LYS A 19 26.80 -54.35 -55.54
CA LYS A 19 26.08 -53.19 -56.10
C LYS A 19 24.60 -53.19 -55.73
N TYR A 20 23.98 -54.37 -55.65
CA TYR A 20 22.61 -54.52 -55.15
C TYR A 20 22.54 -54.15 -53.66
N TRP A 21 23.49 -54.62 -52.84
CA TRP A 21 23.57 -54.29 -51.42
C TRP A 21 23.81 -52.80 -51.17
N GLN A 22 24.68 -52.14 -51.96
CA GLN A 22 24.89 -50.70 -51.89
C GLN A 22 23.63 -49.89 -52.26
N VAL A 23 22.89 -50.27 -53.31
CA VAL A 23 21.68 -49.55 -53.72
C VAL A 23 20.53 -49.74 -52.70
N THR A 24 20.40 -50.93 -52.10
CA THR A 24 19.40 -51.17 -51.03
C THR A 24 19.78 -50.54 -49.69
N SER A 25 21.07 -50.44 -49.34
CA SER A 25 21.48 -49.78 -48.10
C SER A 25 21.29 -48.25 -48.19
N GLN A 26 21.52 -47.67 -49.36
CA GLN A 26 21.28 -46.24 -49.63
C GLN A 26 19.79 -45.88 -49.59
N ARG A 27 18.90 -46.72 -50.15
CA ARG A 27 17.43 -46.52 -50.05
C ARG A 27 16.89 -46.69 -48.63
N ARG A 28 17.48 -47.58 -47.82
CA ARG A 28 17.06 -47.80 -46.44
C ARG A 28 17.53 -46.68 -45.50
N GLN A 29 18.67 -46.05 -45.77
CA GLN A 29 19.11 -44.86 -45.04
C GLN A 29 18.25 -43.62 -45.32
N GLN A 30 17.73 -43.46 -46.54
CA GLN A 30 16.87 -42.32 -46.90
C GLN A 30 15.49 -42.36 -46.21
N HIS A 31 15.00 -43.53 -45.82
CA HIS A 31 13.66 -43.68 -45.23
C HIS A 31 13.63 -43.73 -43.69
N LEU A 32 14.80 -43.79 -43.04
CA LEU A 32 14.98 -43.73 -41.58
C LEU A 32 15.50 -42.37 -41.11
N GLY A 33 15.45 -41.34 -41.97
CA GLY A 33 15.51 -39.94 -41.59
C GLY A 33 14.20 -39.52 -40.92
N SER A 34 13.87 -40.18 -39.80
CA SER A 34 12.76 -39.84 -38.92
C SER A 34 12.78 -38.35 -38.65
N ILE A 35 11.63 -37.71 -38.89
CA ILE A 35 11.30 -36.31 -38.70
C ILE A 35 11.85 -35.81 -37.37
N ARG A 36 13.08 -35.29 -37.36
CA ARG A 36 13.57 -34.47 -36.25
C ARG A 36 13.32 -33.02 -36.63
N GLN A 37 12.04 -32.63 -36.61
CA GLN A 37 11.68 -31.23 -36.62
C GLN A 37 12.16 -30.66 -35.27
N SER A 38 13.37 -30.11 -35.22
CA SER A 38 13.73 -29.18 -34.16
C SER A 38 12.91 -27.92 -34.38
N ARG A 39 11.66 -27.92 -33.89
CA ARG A 39 10.87 -26.69 -33.80
C ARG A 39 11.58 -25.81 -32.78
N ASN A 40 12.46 -24.94 -33.26
CA ASN A 40 12.96 -23.83 -32.48
C ASN A 40 11.73 -23.02 -32.08
N ILE A 41 11.37 -23.07 -30.81
CA ILE A 41 10.24 -22.32 -30.27
C ILE A 41 10.60 -20.86 -30.49
N GLY A 42 9.97 -20.23 -31.48
CA GLY A 42 10.17 -18.82 -31.76
C GLY A 42 9.65 -17.97 -30.59
N VAL A 43 10.03 -16.70 -30.55
CA VAL A 43 9.58 -15.74 -29.52
C VAL A 43 8.06 -15.80 -29.32
N GLY A 44 7.27 -15.95 -30.39
CA GLY A 44 5.81 -16.09 -30.30
C GLY A 44 5.32 -17.34 -29.55
N GLY A 45 6.04 -18.46 -29.62
CA GLY A 45 5.72 -19.67 -28.85
C GLY A 45 5.99 -19.51 -27.36
N TYR A 46 7.08 -18.83 -26.99
CA TYR A 46 7.35 -18.46 -25.60
C TYR A 46 6.33 -17.44 -25.08
N SER A 47 5.95 -16.44 -25.89
CA SER A 47 4.91 -15.47 -25.53
C SER A 47 3.57 -16.14 -25.26
N LEU A 48 3.18 -17.14 -26.05
CA LEU A 48 1.92 -17.87 -25.86
C LEU A 48 1.86 -18.62 -24.52
N LEU A 49 3.00 -19.05 -23.97
CA LEU A 49 3.10 -19.68 -22.66
C LEU A 49 3.32 -18.67 -21.53
N ALA A 50 4.03 -17.58 -21.79
CA ALA A 50 4.33 -16.56 -20.79
C ALA A 50 3.08 -15.79 -20.33
N ILE A 51 2.16 -15.49 -21.25
CA ILE A 51 0.92 -14.75 -20.96
C ILE A 51 0.02 -15.47 -19.93
N PRO A 52 -0.35 -16.76 -20.10
CA PRO A 52 -1.19 -17.46 -19.11
C PRO A 52 -0.48 -17.63 -17.76
N VAL A 53 0.84 -17.86 -17.76
CA VAL A 53 1.61 -17.95 -16.51
C VAL A 53 1.63 -16.61 -15.78
N ALA A 54 1.90 -15.51 -16.49
CA ALA A 54 1.93 -14.17 -15.91
C ALA A 54 0.54 -13.76 -15.38
N THR A 55 -0.53 -14.00 -16.15
CA THR A 55 -1.90 -13.68 -15.73
C THR A 55 -2.35 -14.50 -14.53
N PHE A 56 -1.99 -15.78 -14.43
CA PHE A 56 -2.27 -16.58 -13.24
C PHE A 56 -1.48 -16.10 -12.01
N ALA A 57 -0.21 -15.75 -12.19
CA ALA A 57 0.62 -15.19 -11.12
C ALA A 57 0.07 -13.85 -10.63
N LEU A 58 -0.29 -12.95 -11.56
CA LEU A 58 -0.95 -11.68 -11.27
C LEU A 58 -2.30 -11.89 -10.60
N GLY A 59 -3.14 -12.80 -11.10
CA GLY A 59 -4.43 -13.13 -10.49
C GLY A 59 -4.29 -13.64 -9.06
N THR A 60 -3.33 -14.53 -8.83
CA THR A 60 -3.01 -15.04 -7.49
C THR A 60 -2.54 -13.92 -6.56
N TRP A 61 -1.67 -13.04 -7.05
CA TRP A 61 -1.21 -11.87 -6.29
C TRP A 61 -2.36 -10.92 -5.95
N GLN A 62 -3.26 -10.63 -6.90
CA GLN A 62 -4.44 -9.78 -6.66
C GLN A 62 -5.34 -10.36 -5.56
N VAL A 63 -5.57 -11.68 -5.57
CA VAL A 63 -6.36 -12.35 -4.51
C VAL A 63 -5.66 -12.28 -3.16
N GLN A 64 -4.35 -12.54 -3.09
CA GLN A 64 -3.58 -12.42 -1.85
C GLN A 64 -3.57 -10.97 -1.33
N ARG A 65 -3.36 -10.00 -2.23
CA ARG A 65 -3.37 -8.57 -1.92
C ARG A 65 -4.73 -8.14 -1.37
N ARG A 66 -5.82 -8.63 -1.94
CA ARG A 66 -7.19 -8.41 -1.44
C ARG A 66 -7.37 -9.02 -0.05
N LYS A 67 -6.98 -10.28 0.16
CA LYS A 67 -7.08 -10.95 1.47
C LYS A 67 -6.31 -10.19 2.55
N TRP A 68 -5.08 -9.78 2.26
CA TRP A 68 -4.27 -8.96 3.17
C TRP A 68 -4.97 -7.62 3.51
N LYS A 69 -5.52 -6.94 2.50
CA LYS A 69 -6.28 -5.70 2.72
C LYS A 69 -7.52 -5.91 3.60
N LEU A 70 -8.26 -6.99 3.39
CA LEU A 70 -9.43 -7.33 4.20
C LEU A 70 -9.05 -7.64 5.64
N GLN A 71 -8.00 -8.42 5.86
CA GLN A 71 -7.47 -8.70 7.20
C GLN A 71 -7.04 -7.44 7.93
N LEU A 72 -6.42 -6.49 7.21
CA LEU A 72 -6.03 -5.21 7.79
C LEU A 72 -7.26 -4.36 8.18
N ILE A 73 -8.30 -4.35 7.35
CA ILE A 73 -9.55 -3.65 7.68
C ILE A 73 -10.20 -4.27 8.90
N ASP A 74 -10.31 -5.61 8.93
CA ASP A 74 -10.92 -6.36 10.04
C ASP A 74 -10.20 -6.09 11.38
N GLU A 75 -8.86 -6.13 11.38
CA GLU A 75 -8.06 -5.81 12.56
C GLU A 75 -8.28 -4.37 13.06
N LEU A 76 -8.35 -3.41 12.14
CA LEU A 76 -8.59 -2.00 12.48
C LEU A 76 -10.01 -1.75 12.99
N SER A 77 -11.02 -2.38 12.36
CA SER A 77 -12.41 -2.33 12.81
C SER A 77 -12.53 -2.87 14.22
N ARG A 78 -11.96 -4.06 14.49
CA ARG A 78 -11.96 -4.68 15.82
C ARG A 78 -11.37 -3.75 16.88
N LYS A 79 -10.23 -3.11 16.61
CA LYS A 79 -9.60 -2.16 17.54
C LYS A 79 -10.44 -0.92 17.81
N THR A 80 -11.15 -0.44 16.78
CA THR A 80 -11.98 0.76 16.89
C THR A 80 -13.31 0.47 17.61
N GLU A 81 -13.80 -0.77 17.55
CA GLU A 81 -15.02 -1.22 18.23
C GLU A 81 -14.82 -1.56 19.71
N LEU A 82 -13.58 -1.70 20.17
CA LEU A 82 -13.28 -1.93 21.59
C LEU A 82 -13.81 -0.76 22.45
N PRO A 83 -14.29 -1.06 23.68
CA PRO A 83 -14.74 -0.01 24.59
C PRO A 83 -13.58 0.97 24.87
N PRO A 84 -13.87 2.28 25.02
CA PRO A 84 -12.84 3.25 25.34
C PRO A 84 -12.11 2.90 26.64
N VAL A 85 -10.78 2.87 26.58
CA VAL A 85 -9.90 2.65 27.74
C VAL A 85 -9.47 4.01 28.30
N ASP A 86 -9.25 4.09 29.61
CA ASP A 86 -8.67 5.30 30.20
C ASP A 86 -7.22 5.50 29.73
N LEU A 87 -6.78 6.76 29.65
CA LEU A 87 -5.44 7.07 29.19
C LEU A 87 -4.39 6.52 30.17
N PRO A 88 -3.50 5.61 29.77
CA PRO A 88 -2.47 5.05 30.64
C PRO A 88 -1.57 6.16 31.20
N GLU A 89 -1.05 5.95 32.40
CA GLU A 89 -0.11 6.90 33.04
C GLU A 89 1.16 7.09 32.19
N SER A 90 1.66 5.98 31.64
CA SER A 90 2.81 5.97 30.74
C SER A 90 2.40 6.31 29.31
N LEU A 91 2.76 7.51 28.86
CA LEU A 91 2.49 7.95 27.48
C LEU A 91 3.28 7.16 26.43
N SER A 92 4.36 6.46 26.82
CA SER A 92 5.10 5.57 25.93
C SER A 92 4.28 4.38 25.45
N GLU A 93 3.32 3.91 26.27
CA GLU A 93 2.45 2.78 25.94
C GLU A 93 1.42 3.14 24.86
N LEU A 94 1.05 4.42 24.73
CA LEU A 94 0.09 4.89 23.73
C LEU A 94 0.54 4.62 22.29
N SER A 95 1.85 4.58 22.03
CA SER A 95 2.39 4.23 20.71
C SER A 95 2.01 2.80 20.26
N SER A 96 1.78 1.90 21.23
CA SER A 96 1.31 0.53 21.00
C SER A 96 -0.21 0.43 20.82
N MET A 97 -0.96 1.42 21.33
CA MET A 97 -2.42 1.49 21.30
C MET A 97 -2.99 2.20 20.06
N GLU A 98 -2.25 2.21 18.95
CA GLU A 98 -2.73 2.82 17.71
C GLU A 98 -4.09 2.23 17.29
N TYR A 99 -5.02 3.13 16.93
CA TYR A 99 -6.41 2.83 16.57
C TYR A 99 -7.33 2.40 17.72
N GLN A 100 -6.85 2.40 18.97
CA GLN A 100 -7.72 2.18 20.12
C GLN A 100 -8.39 3.48 20.56
N ARG A 101 -9.60 3.34 21.09
CA ARG A 101 -10.36 4.46 21.68
C ARG A 101 -9.85 4.70 23.09
N VAL A 102 -9.53 5.96 23.38
CA VAL A 102 -9.10 6.42 24.70
C VAL A 102 -10.00 7.55 25.20
N ARG A 103 -10.23 7.56 26.51
CA ARG A 103 -10.99 8.60 27.21
C ARG A 103 -10.03 9.50 27.96
N VAL A 104 -10.21 10.82 27.81
CA VAL A 104 -9.47 11.84 28.55
C VAL A 104 -10.40 12.94 29.04
N VAL A 105 -10.03 13.56 30.15
CA VAL A 105 -10.74 14.68 30.78
C VAL A 105 -9.75 15.81 31.01
N GLY A 106 -10.16 17.05 30.76
CA GLY A 106 -9.24 18.19 30.77
C GLY A 106 -9.77 19.42 30.08
N THR A 107 -8.90 20.38 29.81
CA THR A 107 -9.23 21.69 29.23
C THR A 107 -8.43 21.96 27.96
N PHE A 108 -9.03 22.64 26.99
CA PHE A 108 -8.35 23.05 25.76
C PHE A 108 -7.60 24.36 25.95
N ASP A 109 -6.39 24.44 25.43
CA ASP A 109 -5.64 25.70 25.29
C ASP A 109 -5.80 26.27 23.88
N HIS A 110 -6.85 27.08 23.71
CA HIS A 110 -7.19 27.71 22.44
C HIS A 110 -6.19 28.76 21.96
N ALA A 111 -5.32 29.27 22.84
CA ALA A 111 -4.28 30.23 22.45
C ALA A 111 -3.13 29.56 21.69
N ARG A 112 -2.92 28.25 21.91
CA ARG A 112 -1.81 27.48 21.34
C ARG A 112 -2.22 26.52 20.22
N GLU A 113 -3.29 26.83 19.51
CA GLU A 113 -3.78 26.02 18.38
C GLU A 113 -2.79 25.96 17.21
N VAL A 114 -2.77 24.82 16.52
CA VAL A 114 -1.97 24.56 15.32
C VAL A 114 -2.85 23.89 14.27
N TYR A 115 -2.54 24.13 13.00
CA TYR A 115 -3.38 23.74 11.89
C TYR A 115 -2.62 22.80 10.96
N VAL A 116 -3.22 21.72 10.48
CA VAL A 116 -2.61 20.85 9.45
C VAL A 116 -3.33 21.06 8.13
N SER A 117 -2.64 21.59 7.13
CA SER A 117 -3.19 22.03 5.84
C SER A 117 -2.17 21.82 4.70
N PRO A 118 -2.60 21.51 3.47
CA PRO A 118 -3.98 21.32 3.03
C PRO A 118 -4.53 19.93 3.34
N ARG A 119 -5.79 19.85 3.76
CA ARG A 119 -6.52 18.58 3.96
C ARG A 119 -7.87 18.63 3.26
N SER A 120 -8.19 17.60 2.48
CA SER A 120 -9.52 17.44 1.90
C SER A 120 -10.51 16.99 2.97
N LEU A 121 -11.75 17.47 2.87
CA LEU A 121 -12.86 16.93 3.66
C LEU A 121 -13.10 15.46 3.28
N ILE A 122 -13.23 14.59 4.27
CA ILE A 122 -13.58 13.17 4.09
C ILE A 122 -15.02 13.01 4.59
N GLN A 123 -15.97 12.82 3.68
CA GLN A 123 -17.36 12.52 4.05
C GLN A 123 -17.62 11.01 4.00
N PRO A 124 -18.56 10.50 4.82
CA PRO A 124 -19.04 9.12 4.69
C PRO A 124 -19.55 8.85 3.27
N GLY A 125 -19.01 7.81 2.62
CA GLY A 125 -19.33 7.46 1.23
C GLY A 125 -18.37 8.03 0.18
N ASP A 126 -17.43 8.91 0.55
CA ASP A 126 -16.42 9.42 -0.39
C ASP A 126 -15.33 8.39 -0.73
N GLY A 127 -15.19 7.31 0.05
CA GLY A 127 -14.21 6.25 -0.22
C GLY A 127 -14.41 5.55 -1.58
N GLU A 128 -15.63 5.59 -2.12
CA GLU A 128 -15.96 5.08 -3.46
C GLU A 128 -15.76 6.15 -4.55
N LYS A 129 -15.90 7.44 -4.21
CA LYS A 129 -15.78 8.58 -5.13
C LYS A 129 -14.36 9.13 -5.26
N GLN A 130 -13.51 8.90 -4.26
CA GLN A 130 -12.08 9.21 -4.28
C GLN A 130 -11.33 8.14 -5.07
N SER A 131 -11.67 7.99 -6.35
CA SER A 131 -10.71 7.39 -7.27
C SER A 131 -9.47 8.28 -7.25
N GLY A 132 -8.30 7.73 -6.87
CA GLY A 132 -7.03 8.46 -6.77
C GLY A 132 -6.46 8.89 -8.13
N GLY A 133 -7.32 9.35 -9.04
CA GLY A 133 -6.98 9.86 -10.35
C GLY A 133 -6.68 11.35 -10.32
N LEU A 134 -5.79 11.76 -11.22
CA LEU A 134 -5.33 13.12 -11.47
C LEU A 134 -6.44 14.15 -11.78
N LEU A 135 -7.71 13.72 -11.86
CA LEU A 135 -8.88 14.50 -12.28
C LEU A 135 -9.93 14.66 -11.16
N SER A 136 -9.55 14.48 -9.89
CA SER A 136 -10.45 14.68 -8.75
C SER A 136 -10.75 16.18 -8.56
N SER A 137 -11.69 16.70 -9.34
CA SER A 137 -12.17 18.08 -9.26
C SER A 137 -13.12 18.25 -8.06
N ALA A 138 -12.88 19.29 -7.26
CA ALA A 138 -13.72 19.76 -6.15
C ALA A 138 -13.56 19.10 -4.76
N SER A 139 -12.36 18.64 -4.37
CA SER A 139 -12.10 18.46 -2.93
C SER A 139 -12.07 19.83 -2.22
N GLN A 140 -13.06 20.08 -1.36
CA GLN A 140 -13.04 21.23 -0.45
C GLN A 140 -11.77 21.16 0.40
N THR A 141 -10.86 22.11 0.20
CA THR A 141 -9.60 22.18 0.94
C THR A 141 -9.83 22.91 2.26
N GLY A 142 -9.36 22.32 3.34
CA GLY A 142 -9.42 22.88 4.68
C GLY A 142 -8.22 22.50 5.52
N ALA A 143 -8.37 22.66 6.82
CA ALA A 143 -7.33 22.38 7.81
C ALA A 143 -7.88 21.48 8.91
N LEU A 144 -7.04 20.61 9.45
CA LEU A 144 -7.32 19.97 10.74
C LEU A 144 -6.88 20.91 11.85
N VAL A 145 -7.72 21.10 12.86
CA VAL A 145 -7.40 21.94 14.01
C VAL A 145 -6.89 21.06 15.14
N ILE A 146 -5.63 21.22 15.49
CA ILE A 146 -4.97 20.50 16.57
C ILE A 146 -4.70 21.48 17.71
N THR A 147 -5.17 21.12 18.90
CA THR A 147 -5.15 21.98 20.07
C THR A 147 -4.50 21.25 21.23
N PRO A 148 -3.56 21.88 21.96
CA PRO A 148 -3.09 21.36 23.23
C PRO A 148 -4.25 21.17 24.21
N PHE A 149 -4.30 20.01 24.83
CA PHE A 149 -5.30 19.63 25.81
C PHE A 149 -4.60 19.30 27.13
N LYS A 150 -4.85 20.12 28.15
CA LYS A 150 -4.30 19.93 29.49
C LYS A 150 -5.16 18.90 30.22
N LEU A 151 -4.55 17.80 30.62
CA LEU A 151 -5.22 16.74 31.35
C LEU A 151 -5.60 17.20 32.77
N ALA A 152 -6.75 16.76 33.27
CA ALA A 152 -7.22 17.09 34.61
C ALA A 152 -6.62 16.19 35.70
N ASP A 153 -6.30 14.94 35.36
CA ASP A 153 -5.71 13.93 36.26
C ASP A 153 -4.22 14.16 36.54
N ARG A 154 -3.51 14.83 35.62
CA ARG A 154 -2.05 15.03 35.69
C ARG A 154 -1.63 16.35 35.03
N ASP A 155 -0.50 16.92 35.46
CA ASP A 155 0.04 18.16 34.87
C ASP A 155 0.79 17.90 33.56
N VAL A 156 0.10 17.28 32.60
CA VAL A 156 0.62 16.98 31.26
C VAL A 156 -0.37 17.47 30.21
N SER A 157 0.15 18.11 29.17
CA SER A 157 -0.64 18.48 28.00
C SER A 157 -0.37 17.52 26.85
N ILE A 158 -1.40 17.16 26.09
CA ILE A 158 -1.32 16.31 24.89
C ILE A 158 -1.89 17.06 23.68
N LEU A 159 -1.65 16.56 22.46
CA LEU A 159 -2.27 17.12 21.26
C LEU A 159 -3.60 16.42 20.97
N VAL A 160 -4.66 17.20 20.76
CA VAL A 160 -5.96 16.68 20.34
C VAL A 160 -6.35 17.32 19.01
N ASN A 161 -6.60 16.48 18.00
CA ASN A 161 -7.21 16.91 16.76
C ASN A 161 -8.72 17.00 16.95
N ARG A 162 -9.23 18.23 16.93
CA ARG A 162 -10.65 18.55 17.14
C ARG A 162 -11.48 18.39 15.86
N GLY A 163 -10.86 18.13 14.72
CA GLY A 163 -11.56 17.89 13.47
C GLY A 163 -11.16 18.84 12.34
N TRP A 164 -11.93 18.76 11.25
CA TRP A 164 -11.66 19.50 10.02
C TRP A 164 -12.49 20.78 9.95
N VAL A 165 -11.85 21.87 9.52
CA VAL A 165 -12.52 23.13 9.21
C VAL A 165 -12.24 23.55 7.77
N PRO A 166 -13.21 24.15 7.06
CA PRO A 166 -12.95 24.80 5.77
C PRO A 166 -11.89 25.87 5.91
N ARG A 167 -11.11 26.12 4.85
CA ARG A 167 -10.05 27.16 4.86
C ARG A 167 -10.55 28.53 5.33
N ALA A 168 -11.78 28.90 4.96
CA ALA A 168 -12.41 30.16 5.37
C ALA A 168 -12.70 30.25 6.89
N LYS A 169 -12.81 29.11 7.58
CA LYS A 169 -13.11 29.02 9.02
C LYS A 169 -11.89 28.64 9.87
N THR A 170 -10.69 28.87 9.35
CA THR A 170 -9.45 28.60 10.10
C THR A 170 -9.22 29.62 11.21
N VAL A 171 -9.79 30.83 11.10
CA VAL A 171 -9.66 31.89 12.11
C VAL A 171 -10.47 31.51 13.35
N PRO A 172 -9.90 31.49 14.57
CA PRO A 172 -10.60 31.12 15.81
C PRO A 172 -11.93 31.86 16.04
N GLU A 173 -11.97 33.15 15.74
CA GLU A 173 -13.15 34.01 15.89
C GLU A 173 -14.32 33.55 15.01
N SER A 174 -14.03 32.98 13.84
CA SER A 174 -15.05 32.44 12.93
C SER A 174 -15.65 31.10 13.40
N ARG A 175 -15.13 30.53 14.50
CA ARG A 175 -15.51 29.24 15.08
C ARG A 175 -15.76 29.30 16.59
N ALA A 176 -16.45 30.35 17.06
CA ALA A 176 -16.78 30.53 18.47
C ALA A 176 -17.47 29.32 19.12
N GLN A 177 -18.33 28.60 18.38
CA GLN A 177 -19.02 27.40 18.86
C GLN A 177 -18.07 26.23 19.18
N GLY A 178 -16.87 26.21 18.58
CA GLY A 178 -15.86 25.18 18.81
C GLY A 178 -14.76 25.57 19.80
N GLN A 179 -14.86 26.76 20.39
CA GLN A 179 -13.96 27.23 21.45
C GLN A 179 -14.63 27.00 22.80
N ILE A 180 -14.67 25.73 23.21
CA ILE A 180 -15.30 25.34 24.48
C ILE A 180 -14.38 25.70 25.62
N GLU A 181 -14.89 26.54 26.52
CA GLU A 181 -14.22 26.88 27.76
C GLU A 181 -14.59 25.89 28.87
N GLY A 182 -13.61 25.56 29.71
CA GLY A 182 -13.81 24.68 30.87
C GLY A 182 -13.42 23.22 30.64
N GLU A 183 -13.72 22.40 31.65
CA GLU A 183 -13.37 20.98 31.67
C GLU A 183 -14.34 20.18 30.80
N VAL A 184 -13.78 19.36 29.90
CA VAL A 184 -14.54 18.51 28.98
C VAL A 184 -14.01 17.08 29.04
N GLN A 185 -14.93 16.13 28.93
CA GLN A 185 -14.61 14.73 28.70
C GLN A 185 -14.66 14.45 27.20
N LEU A 186 -13.56 13.95 26.64
CA LEU A 186 -13.49 13.57 25.23
C LEU A 186 -13.09 12.10 25.08
N THR A 187 -13.68 11.47 24.07
CA THR A 187 -13.21 10.18 23.56
C THR A 187 -12.52 10.42 22.23
N GLY A 188 -11.37 9.81 22.02
CA GLY A 188 -10.68 9.89 20.76
C GLY A 188 -9.82 8.68 20.45
N ILE A 189 -9.26 8.66 19.26
CA ILE A 189 -8.48 7.55 18.73
C ILE A 189 -7.00 7.93 18.70
N VAL A 190 -6.15 7.08 19.26
CA VAL A 190 -4.69 7.29 19.23
C VAL A 190 -4.16 7.09 17.81
N ARG A 191 -3.39 8.07 17.33
CA ARG A 191 -2.77 8.04 15.99
C ARG A 191 -1.26 8.10 16.07
N ARG A 192 -0.59 7.34 15.19
CA ARG A 192 0.85 7.47 14.96
C ARG A 192 1.20 8.72 14.14
N PRO A 193 2.45 9.20 14.27
CA PRO A 193 2.94 10.33 13.48
C PRO A 193 2.92 10.01 11.99
N GLU A 194 2.55 11.02 11.20
CA GLU A 194 2.57 10.92 9.75
C GLU A 194 4.00 11.08 9.25
N LYS A 195 4.48 10.14 8.43
CA LYS A 195 5.78 10.29 7.78
C LYS A 195 5.71 11.39 6.74
N ARG A 196 6.76 12.20 6.70
CA ARG A 196 6.99 13.20 5.66
C ARG A 196 6.81 12.56 4.26
N PRO A 197 5.93 13.12 3.41
CA PRO A 197 5.80 12.66 2.03
C PRO A 197 7.11 12.84 1.23
N PRO A 198 7.49 11.91 0.34
CA PRO A 198 8.73 12.01 -0.44
C PRO A 198 8.85 13.31 -1.25
N LEU A 199 7.72 13.85 -1.73
CA LEU A 199 7.63 15.08 -2.52
C LEU A 199 7.13 16.29 -1.72
N GLY A 200 7.08 16.21 -0.39
CA GLY A 200 6.59 17.30 0.46
C GLY A 200 7.60 18.46 0.62
N PRO A 201 7.17 19.64 1.11
CA PRO A 201 8.07 20.75 1.48
C PRO A 201 9.11 20.29 2.50
N LYS A 202 10.37 20.74 2.42
CA LYS A 202 11.46 20.36 3.36
C LYS A 202 11.15 20.79 4.80
N GLU A 203 10.65 22.00 4.95
CA GLU A 203 10.17 22.52 6.22
C GLU A 203 8.80 21.90 6.54
N GLY A 204 8.60 21.47 7.79
CA GLY A 204 7.37 20.81 8.21
C GLY A 204 6.20 21.75 8.41
N HIS A 205 6.47 23.03 8.67
CA HIS A 205 5.47 24.03 9.01
C HIS A 205 5.89 25.44 8.58
N SER A 206 4.90 26.33 8.48
CA SER A 206 5.04 27.78 8.32
C SER A 206 4.17 28.45 9.38
N GLY A 207 4.80 29.05 10.40
CA GLY A 207 4.09 29.54 11.58
C GLY A 207 3.33 28.42 12.29
N THR A 208 2.04 28.61 12.53
CA THR A 208 1.15 27.60 13.16
C THR A 208 0.58 26.58 12.17
N PHE A 209 0.88 26.69 10.87
CA PHE A 209 0.39 25.80 9.82
C PHE A 209 1.41 24.72 9.49
N TRP A 210 1.02 23.47 9.62
CA TRP A 210 1.79 22.26 9.37
C TRP A 210 1.33 21.58 8.09
N HIS A 211 2.28 21.03 7.33
CA HIS A 211 1.96 20.33 6.08
C HIS A 211 1.58 18.86 6.28
N TYR A 212 2.08 18.24 7.35
CA TYR A 212 1.81 16.84 7.72
C TYR A 212 1.72 16.72 9.24
N LYS A 213 1.11 15.64 9.75
CA LYS A 213 0.95 15.40 11.19
C LYS A 213 2.25 14.91 11.84
N ASP A 214 3.25 15.79 11.91
CA ASP A 214 4.49 15.57 12.66
C ASP A 214 4.26 15.77 14.16
N ILE A 215 3.83 14.71 14.83
CA ILE A 215 3.47 14.78 16.26
C ILE A 215 4.64 15.26 17.11
N GLU A 216 5.85 14.79 16.82
CA GLU A 216 7.07 15.17 17.56
C GLU A 216 7.40 16.65 17.36
N GLY A 217 7.39 17.12 16.11
CA GLY A 217 7.64 18.52 15.80
C GLY A 217 6.59 19.44 16.41
N MET A 218 5.31 19.08 16.31
CA MET A 218 4.20 19.83 16.87
C MET A 218 4.25 19.88 18.40
N ALA A 219 4.60 18.76 19.03
CA ALA A 219 4.72 18.65 20.47
C ALA A 219 5.83 19.55 21.02
N ARG A 220 7.01 19.54 20.38
CA ARG A 220 8.11 20.45 20.70
C ARG A 220 7.76 21.92 20.47
N PHE A 221 7.02 22.21 19.41
CA PHE A 221 6.60 23.57 19.09
C PHE A 221 5.65 24.17 20.14
N ARG A 222 4.86 23.32 20.83
CA ARG A 222 3.90 23.75 21.86
C ARG A 222 4.29 23.41 23.29
N ASP A 223 5.44 22.76 23.48
CA ASP A 223 5.93 22.24 24.76
C ASP A 223 4.91 21.32 25.44
N VAL A 224 4.51 20.27 24.71
CA VAL A 224 3.54 19.26 25.15
C VAL A 224 4.07 17.85 24.90
N ALA A 225 3.38 16.84 25.43
CA ALA A 225 3.73 15.45 25.18
C ALA A 225 3.51 15.06 23.69
N PRO A 226 4.38 14.21 23.11
CA PRO A 226 4.30 13.77 21.72
C PRO A 226 3.22 12.70 21.49
N VAL A 227 1.98 13.02 21.86
CA VAL A 227 0.81 12.16 21.71
C VAL A 227 -0.26 12.96 20.99
N LEU A 228 -0.81 12.38 19.91
CA LEU A 228 -1.95 12.93 19.18
C LEU A 228 -3.15 11.99 19.27
N ILE A 229 -4.28 12.55 19.70
CA ILE A 229 -5.58 11.88 19.72
C ILE A 229 -6.50 12.57 18.70
N ASP A 230 -7.12 11.79 17.81
CA ASP A 230 -8.19 12.29 16.94
C ASP A 230 -9.54 12.17 17.68
N ALA A 231 -10.22 13.29 17.92
CA ALA A 231 -11.52 13.29 18.61
C ALA A 231 -12.58 12.51 17.82
N ASP A 232 -13.44 11.79 18.55
CA ASP A 232 -14.67 11.19 18.02
C ASP A 232 -15.58 12.29 17.42
N SER A 233 -16.37 11.96 16.40
CA SER A 233 -17.48 12.78 15.91
C SER A 233 -18.40 13.36 17.00
N ALA A 234 -18.67 12.63 18.08
CA ALA A 234 -19.48 13.06 19.22
C ALA A 234 -18.72 13.98 20.19
N SER A 235 -17.39 13.95 20.16
CA SER A 235 -16.51 14.80 21.00
C SER A 235 -15.81 15.90 20.18
N THR A 236 -16.14 16.02 18.89
CA THR A 236 -15.57 17.00 17.96
C THR A 236 -16.26 18.35 18.15
N VAL A 237 -15.47 19.42 18.26
CA VAL A 237 -15.93 20.77 18.65
C VAL A 237 -15.36 21.89 17.77
#